data_AF-A0A7Y5U8H2-F1
#
_entry.id   AF-A0A7Y5U8H2-F1
#
_cell.length_a   1.000
_cell.length_b   1.000
_cell.length_c   1.000
_cell.angle_alpha   90.00
_cell.angle_beta   90.00
_cell.angle_gamma   90.00
#
_symmetry.space_group_name_H-M   'P 1'
#
loop_
_entity.id
_entity.type
_entity.pdbx_description
1 polymer ?
#
loop_
_entity_poly.entity_id
_entity_poly.type
_entity_poly.pdbx_seq_one_letter_code
_entity_poly.pdbx_strand_id
1 'polypeptide(L)'
;MSFLAVLLSASAGVGVGYAAHRLAPPFPPLPGEVPAAAASESAAPSASAPASAEAPPTASEAAAPAPPPVKPAVCMKQLFAEGTFADEPPLDFVCEEANPMKGAARVKEAVVNAGAGRTSAGMKEWAVLGFYELAAYSVLRGRCCPAEPTIDVPASPDKCEPMADGLVKLAKAAKPGVSDDDAKTATKSYADAVKCVVRNKSTKSFGGHPSPSGGEGTIFQKTLDRARGVAPKE
;
A
#
# COMPACT_ATOMS: atom_id res chain seq x y z
N MET A 1 -2.29 -28.18 -45.15
CA MET A 1 -3.57 -27.45 -45.29
C MET A 1 -3.67 -26.51 -44.08
N SER A 2 -2.86 -25.45 -43.95
CA SER A 2 -2.75 -24.20 -44.73
C SER A 2 -4.08 -23.46 -44.87
N PHE A 3 -4.40 -22.61 -43.89
CA PHE A 3 -5.15 -21.37 -44.11
C PHE A 3 -4.51 -20.25 -43.28
N LEU A 4 -3.66 -19.48 -43.95
CA LEU A 4 -3.25 -18.13 -43.56
C LEU A 4 -4.44 -17.19 -43.83
N ALA A 5 -4.89 -16.46 -42.80
CA ALA A 5 -5.75 -15.30 -42.99
C ALA A 5 -5.04 -14.09 -42.36
N VAL A 6 -4.34 -13.34 -43.21
CA VAL A 6 -3.73 -12.05 -42.89
C VAL A 6 -4.80 -10.98 -43.16
N LEU A 7 -5.28 -10.33 -42.10
CA LEU A 7 -6.10 -9.12 -42.23
C LEU A 7 -5.23 -7.91 -41.91
N LEU A 8 -4.80 -7.22 -42.96
CA LEU A 8 -4.25 -5.86 -42.89
C LEU A 8 -5.41 -4.90 -42.58
N SER A 9 -5.42 -4.31 -41.38
CA SER A 9 -6.23 -3.12 -41.10
C SER A 9 -5.34 -1.89 -41.14
N ALA A 10 -5.52 -1.09 -42.20
CA ALA A 10 -4.94 0.22 -42.35
C ALA A 10 -5.80 1.25 -41.60
N SER A 11 -5.29 1.79 -40.50
CA SER A 11 -5.90 2.94 -39.82
C SER A 11 -5.20 4.21 -40.28
N ALA A 12 -5.87 4.95 -41.17
CA ALA A 12 -5.47 6.29 -41.56
C ALA A 12 -5.49 7.24 -40.36
N GLY A 13 -4.43 8.04 -40.23
CA GLY A 13 -4.28 9.03 -39.18
C GLY A 13 -5.29 10.17 -39.31
N VAL A 14 -5.73 10.65 -38.15
CA VAL A 14 -6.33 11.97 -37.99
C VAL A 14 -5.48 12.70 -36.96
N GLY A 15 -4.56 13.52 -37.45
CA GLY A 15 -3.92 14.56 -36.65
C GLY A 15 -4.91 15.70 -36.47
N VAL A 16 -5.21 16.03 -35.22
CA VAL A 16 -5.82 17.32 -34.85
C VAL A 16 -4.94 17.89 -33.74
N GLY A 17 -4.16 18.90 -34.10
CA GLY A 17 -3.41 19.70 -33.16
C GLY A 17 -4.34 20.58 -32.33
N TYR A 18 -3.97 20.79 -31.08
CA TYR A 18 -4.36 21.95 -30.31
C TYR A 18 -3.15 22.44 -29.52
N ALA A 19 -2.40 23.34 -30.14
CA ALA A 19 -1.60 24.31 -29.44
C ALA A 19 -2.56 25.33 -28.80
N ALA A 20 -2.65 25.34 -27.47
CA ALA A 20 -3.32 26.40 -26.73
C ALA A 20 -2.41 26.87 -25.60
N HIS A 21 -1.75 27.99 -25.88
CA HIS A 21 -1.05 28.82 -24.92
C HIS A 21 -1.94 29.11 -23.71
N ARG A 22 -1.55 28.64 -22.51
CA ARG A 22 -2.08 29.19 -21.27
C ARG A 22 -1.20 30.34 -20.82
N LEU A 23 -1.65 31.55 -21.16
CA LEU A 23 -1.30 32.78 -20.45
C LEU A 23 -1.72 32.60 -18.99
N ALA A 24 -0.74 32.59 -18.09
CA ALA A 24 -0.98 32.61 -16.65
C ALA A 24 -1.37 34.04 -16.22
N PRO A 25 -2.46 34.24 -15.45
CA PRO A 25 -2.73 35.55 -14.86
C PRO A 25 -1.76 35.82 -13.69
N PRO A 26 -1.41 37.09 -13.42
CA PRO A 26 -0.63 37.48 -12.24
C PRO A 26 -1.44 37.22 -10.96
N PHE A 27 -0.87 36.47 -10.02
CA PHE A 27 -1.44 36.25 -8.69
C PHE A 27 -1.32 37.54 -7.85
N PRO A 28 -2.40 37.98 -7.16
CA PRO A 28 -2.30 39.04 -6.17
C PRO A 28 -1.59 38.55 -4.89
N PRO A 29 -0.85 39.41 -4.19
CA PRO A 29 -0.23 39.09 -2.89
C PRO A 29 -1.31 38.90 -1.82
N LEU A 30 -1.14 37.87 -0.98
CA LEU A 30 -1.97 37.66 0.22
C LEU A 30 -1.42 38.51 1.38
N PRO A 31 -2.24 39.35 2.02
CA PRO A 31 -1.90 40.00 3.28
C PRO A 31 -2.34 39.16 4.48
N GLY A 32 -1.60 39.28 5.59
CA GLY A 32 -2.17 39.13 6.93
C GLY A 32 -1.60 38.00 7.77
N GLU A 33 -0.39 38.23 8.29
CA GLU A 33 0.06 37.69 9.57
C GLU A 33 -0.90 38.14 10.68
N VAL A 34 -1.38 37.22 11.52
CA VAL A 34 -2.00 37.54 12.81
C VAL A 34 -1.39 36.64 13.91
N PRO A 35 -1.09 37.21 15.09
CA PRO A 35 -0.26 36.58 16.10
C PRO A 35 -1.06 35.78 17.15
N ALA A 36 -0.31 34.86 17.78
CA ALA A 36 -0.21 34.57 19.21
C ALA A 36 -1.44 34.12 20.06
N ALA A 37 -1.10 33.09 20.85
CA ALA A 37 -1.50 32.85 22.24
C ALA A 37 -2.87 32.21 22.53
N ALA A 38 -2.82 30.97 23.05
CA ALA A 38 -3.28 30.70 24.42
C ALA A 38 -2.68 29.37 24.90
N ALA A 39 -1.96 29.43 26.02
CA ALA A 39 -1.64 28.30 26.86
C ALA A 39 -2.91 27.85 27.59
N SER A 40 -3.03 26.55 27.88
CA SER A 40 -3.93 26.07 28.92
C SER A 40 -3.33 24.85 29.63
N GLU A 41 -3.56 24.89 30.93
CA GLU A 41 -2.83 24.28 32.02
C GLU A 41 -3.54 23.01 32.54
N SER A 42 -2.74 22.09 33.09
CA SER A 42 -3.02 21.19 34.22
C SER A 42 -4.33 20.39 34.30
N ALA A 43 -4.22 19.06 34.36
CA ALA A 43 -4.54 18.29 35.58
C ALA A 43 -4.25 16.79 35.40
N ALA A 44 -3.48 16.22 36.34
CA ALA A 44 -3.41 14.79 36.62
C ALA A 44 -4.56 14.39 37.56
N PRO A 45 -4.99 13.12 37.53
CA PRO A 45 -4.97 12.36 38.78
C PRO A 45 -4.54 10.89 38.66
N SER A 46 -3.87 10.46 39.72
CA SER A 46 -3.60 9.07 40.12
C SER A 46 -4.87 8.24 40.30
N ALA A 47 -4.83 6.95 39.92
CA ALA A 47 -5.64 5.91 40.56
C ALA A 47 -5.07 4.50 40.37
N SER A 48 -4.60 3.95 41.50
CA SER A 48 -4.72 2.58 42.02
C SER A 48 -4.68 1.35 41.09
N ALA A 49 -3.63 0.55 41.30
CA ALA A 49 -3.48 -0.82 40.86
C ALA A 49 -4.27 -1.80 41.77
N PRO A 50 -4.92 -2.84 41.22
CA PRO A 50 -5.27 -4.06 41.94
C PRO A 50 -4.26 -5.19 41.68
N ALA A 51 -4.07 -5.99 42.72
CA ALA A 51 -3.12 -7.09 42.83
C ALA A 51 -3.39 -8.24 41.85
N SER A 52 -2.31 -8.73 41.23
CA SER A 52 -2.28 -9.93 40.41
C SER A 52 -2.28 -11.20 41.27
N ALA A 53 -3.19 -12.11 40.95
CA ALA A 53 -3.13 -13.51 41.39
C ALA A 53 -2.11 -14.28 40.53
N GLU A 54 -1.16 -14.93 41.20
CA GLU A 54 -0.14 -15.80 40.61
C GLU A 54 -0.78 -17.12 40.14
N ALA A 55 -0.78 -17.35 38.83
CA ALA A 55 -1.14 -18.64 38.23
C ALA A 55 0.11 -19.52 38.07
N PRO A 56 0.00 -20.85 38.17
CA PRO A 56 1.13 -21.77 38.10
C PRO A 56 1.78 -21.80 36.70
N PRO A 57 3.11 -22.01 36.62
CA PRO A 57 3.83 -22.06 35.36
C PRO A 57 3.40 -23.28 34.54
N THR A 58 2.76 -23.02 33.40
CA THR A 58 2.43 -24.04 32.41
C THR A 58 3.72 -24.49 31.72
N ALA A 59 3.91 -25.81 31.62
CA ALA A 59 5.11 -26.44 31.08
C ALA A 59 5.48 -25.87 29.71
N SER A 60 6.73 -25.40 29.61
CA SER A 60 7.32 -24.82 28.41
C SER A 60 7.49 -25.91 27.36
N GLU A 61 6.54 -25.97 26.42
CA GLU A 61 6.65 -26.77 25.21
C GLU A 61 7.88 -26.28 24.44
N ALA A 62 8.86 -27.15 24.24
CA ALA A 62 10.12 -26.84 23.60
C ALA A 62 9.84 -26.28 22.20
N ALA A 63 9.97 -24.95 22.06
CA ALA A 63 9.75 -24.26 20.81
C ALA A 63 10.69 -24.85 19.75
N ALA A 64 10.09 -25.35 18.67
CA ALA A 64 10.84 -25.83 17.52
C ALA A 64 11.84 -24.75 17.05
N PRO A 65 13.05 -25.14 16.60
CA PRO A 65 14.05 -24.19 16.15
C PRO A 65 13.45 -23.29 15.07
N ALA A 66 13.52 -21.97 15.29
CA ALA A 66 13.01 -20.99 14.37
C ALA A 66 13.66 -21.19 12.99
N PRO A 67 12.89 -21.18 11.89
CA PRO A 67 13.46 -21.29 10.55
C PRO A 67 14.48 -20.17 10.32
N PRO A 68 15.53 -20.42 9.50
CA PRO A 68 16.55 -19.43 9.23
C PRO A 68 15.92 -18.16 8.64
N PRO A 69 16.47 -16.96 8.93
CA PRO A 69 15.92 -15.70 8.46
C PRO A 69 15.97 -15.66 6.94
N VAL A 70 14.79 -15.63 6.32
CA VAL A 70 14.66 -15.41 4.87
C VAL A 70 14.99 -13.95 4.58
N LYS A 71 15.86 -13.69 3.60
CA LYS A 71 16.15 -12.32 3.15
C LYS A 71 14.85 -11.62 2.72
N PRO A 72 14.59 -10.38 3.16
CA PRO A 72 13.35 -9.67 2.84
C PRO A 72 13.04 -9.60 1.34
N ALA A 73 14.04 -9.31 0.49
CA ALA A 73 13.86 -9.26 -0.97
C ALA A 73 13.37 -10.59 -1.57
N VAL A 74 13.89 -11.73 -1.09
CA VAL A 74 13.48 -13.08 -1.52
C VAL A 74 12.05 -13.38 -1.09
N CYS A 75 11.68 -13.01 0.14
CA CYS A 75 10.30 -13.10 0.60
C CYS A 75 9.35 -12.26 -0.27
N MET A 76 9.71 -11.01 -0.55
CA MET A 76 8.87 -10.08 -1.30
C MET A 76 8.67 -10.51 -2.75
N LYS A 77 9.70 -11.10 -3.39
CA LYS A 77 9.60 -11.62 -4.77
C LYS A 77 8.40 -12.55 -4.96
N GLN A 78 8.09 -13.39 -3.97
CA GLN A 78 6.98 -14.36 -4.00
C GLN A 78 5.60 -13.70 -3.93
N LEU A 79 5.52 -12.42 -3.60
CA LEU A 79 4.26 -11.68 -3.43
C LEU A 79 3.80 -11.00 -4.71
N PHE A 80 4.68 -10.92 -5.71
CA PHE A 80 4.36 -10.41 -7.03
C PHE A 80 3.90 -11.54 -7.95
N ALA A 81 3.24 -11.19 -9.05
CA ALA A 81 2.94 -12.16 -10.10
C ALA A 81 4.22 -12.82 -10.63
N GLU A 82 4.11 -14.07 -11.06
CA GLU A 82 5.23 -14.81 -11.62
C GLU A 82 5.85 -14.08 -12.81
N GLY A 83 7.18 -14.18 -12.95
CA GLY A 83 7.92 -13.51 -14.02
C GLY A 83 8.02 -11.99 -13.88
N THR A 84 7.59 -11.40 -12.75
CA THR A 84 7.81 -9.95 -12.49
C THR A 84 9.29 -9.63 -12.35
N PHE A 85 10.04 -10.46 -11.62
CA PHE A 85 11.48 -10.31 -11.40
C PHE A 85 12.22 -11.57 -11.85
N ALA A 86 13.17 -11.42 -12.77
CA ALA A 86 14.07 -12.52 -13.17
C ALA A 86 15.01 -12.88 -12.02
N ASP A 87 15.70 -11.87 -11.47
CA ASP A 87 16.70 -12.01 -10.40
C ASP A 87 16.15 -11.61 -9.02
N GLU A 88 17.04 -11.44 -8.03
CA GLU A 88 16.69 -10.89 -6.72
C GLU A 88 16.26 -9.42 -6.90
N PRO A 89 15.06 -9.03 -6.43
CA PRO A 89 14.56 -7.69 -6.66
C PRO A 89 15.22 -6.69 -5.70
N PRO A 90 15.53 -5.44 -6.12
CA PRO A 90 16.16 -4.43 -5.28
C PRO A 90 15.16 -3.80 -4.29
N LEU A 91 14.59 -4.63 -3.40
CA LEU A 91 13.48 -4.28 -2.50
C LEU A 91 13.88 -4.19 -1.02
N ASP A 92 15.18 -4.23 -0.69
CA ASP A 92 15.64 -4.15 0.70
C ASP A 92 15.17 -2.88 1.42
N PHE A 93 15.03 -1.78 0.66
CA PHE A 93 14.54 -0.50 1.17
C PHE A 93 13.13 -0.56 1.78
N VAL A 94 12.31 -1.54 1.40
CA VAL A 94 10.91 -1.65 1.85
C VAL A 94 10.82 -1.79 3.37
N CYS A 95 11.80 -2.43 4.01
CA CYS A 95 11.78 -2.57 5.46
C CYS A 95 12.19 -1.27 6.20
N GLU A 96 13.01 -0.44 5.56
CA GLU A 96 13.54 0.81 6.14
C GLU A 96 12.63 2.02 5.89
N GLU A 97 11.88 2.02 4.79
CA GLU A 97 11.05 3.14 4.38
C GLU A 97 9.71 3.15 5.15
N ALA A 98 9.58 4.09 6.08
CA ALA A 98 8.38 4.27 6.89
C ALA A 98 7.20 4.89 6.13
N ASN A 99 7.49 5.69 5.09
CA ASN A 99 6.48 6.43 4.36
C ASN A 99 5.94 5.58 3.19
N PRO A 100 4.66 5.14 3.22
CA PRO A 100 4.15 4.23 2.21
C PRO A 100 3.99 4.88 0.84
N MET A 101 3.87 6.21 0.73
CA MET A 101 3.81 6.89 -0.57
C MET A 101 5.16 6.83 -1.28
N LYS A 102 6.25 7.12 -0.55
CA LYS A 102 7.62 6.98 -1.09
C LYS A 102 7.95 5.51 -1.39
N GLY A 103 7.62 4.63 -0.46
CA GLY A 103 7.87 3.20 -0.59
C GLY A 103 7.14 2.58 -1.78
N ALA A 104 5.84 2.84 -1.92
CA ALA A 104 5.04 2.33 -3.03
C ALA A 104 5.54 2.84 -4.39
N ALA A 105 5.92 4.12 -4.48
CA ALA A 105 6.49 4.70 -5.70
C ALA A 105 7.81 3.99 -6.09
N ARG A 106 8.70 3.74 -5.13
CA ARG A 106 9.96 3.01 -5.37
C ARG A 106 9.73 1.54 -5.73
N VAL A 107 8.73 0.88 -5.14
CA VAL A 107 8.35 -0.49 -5.54
C VAL A 107 7.87 -0.51 -6.98
N LYS A 108 7.04 0.47 -7.38
CA LYS A 108 6.56 0.60 -8.75
C LYS A 108 7.72 0.79 -9.74
N GLU A 109 8.69 1.65 -9.41
CA GLU A 109 9.90 1.83 -10.22
C GLU A 109 10.68 0.52 -10.36
N ALA A 110 10.86 -0.23 -9.26
CA ALA A 110 11.52 -1.53 -9.30
C ALA A 110 10.79 -2.55 -10.21
N VAL A 111 9.45 -2.60 -10.14
CA VAL A 111 8.61 -3.45 -10.98
C VAL A 111 8.73 -3.07 -12.47
N VAL A 112 8.75 -1.77 -12.78
CA VAL A 112 8.91 -1.28 -14.17
C VAL A 112 10.30 -1.58 -14.70
N ASN A 113 11.35 -1.32 -13.92
CA ASN A 113 12.74 -1.57 -14.32
C ASN A 113 13.00 -3.06 -14.55
N ALA A 114 12.39 -3.94 -13.75
CA ALA A 114 12.50 -5.39 -13.90
C ALA A 114 11.91 -5.91 -15.22
N GLY A 115 10.99 -5.17 -15.85
CA GLY A 115 10.42 -5.53 -17.15
C GLY A 115 11.42 -5.51 -18.31
N ALA A 116 12.54 -4.78 -18.17
CA ALA A 116 13.59 -4.67 -19.20
C ALA A 116 13.05 -4.39 -20.61
N GLY A 117 12.10 -3.46 -20.73
CA GLY A 117 11.45 -3.08 -21.99
C GLY A 117 10.25 -3.95 -22.40
N ARG A 118 9.82 -4.91 -21.56
CA ARG A 118 8.62 -5.73 -21.75
C ARG A 118 7.63 -5.51 -20.63
N THR A 119 6.33 -5.59 -20.95
CA THR A 119 5.27 -5.52 -19.95
C THR A 119 5.11 -6.86 -19.24
N SER A 120 5.48 -6.92 -17.95
CA SER A 120 5.27 -8.10 -17.10
C SER A 120 3.86 -8.15 -16.49
N ALA A 121 3.48 -9.31 -15.93
CA ALA A 121 2.23 -9.44 -15.17
C ALA A 121 2.21 -8.51 -13.94
N GLY A 122 3.32 -8.43 -13.20
CA GLY A 122 3.45 -7.52 -12.07
C GLY A 122 3.30 -6.06 -12.45
N MET A 123 3.82 -5.63 -13.62
CA MET A 123 3.59 -4.28 -14.13
C MET A 123 2.10 -4.00 -14.37
N LYS A 124 1.37 -4.95 -14.96
CA LYS A 124 -0.07 -4.81 -15.20
C LYS A 124 -0.84 -4.72 -13.90
N GLU A 125 -0.52 -5.58 -12.92
CA GLU A 125 -1.15 -5.54 -11.61
C GLU A 125 -0.87 -4.20 -10.90
N TRP A 126 0.39 -3.77 -10.81
CA TRP A 126 0.76 -2.53 -10.13
C TRP A 126 0.15 -1.29 -10.79
N ALA A 127 0.06 -1.27 -12.13
CA ALA A 127 -0.53 -0.15 -12.86
C ALA A 127 -2.02 0.08 -12.52
N VAL A 128 -2.74 -0.97 -12.10
CA VAL A 128 -4.17 -0.90 -11.76
C VAL A 128 -4.39 -0.51 -10.31
N LEU A 129 -3.43 -0.71 -9.40
CA LEU A 129 -3.67 -0.57 -7.96
C LEU A 129 -4.15 0.82 -7.51
N GLY A 130 -3.68 1.91 -8.12
CA GLY A 130 -4.06 3.27 -7.71
C GLY A 130 -3.83 3.51 -6.22
N PHE A 131 -4.87 3.89 -5.47
CA PHE A 131 -4.79 4.03 -4.00
C PHE A 131 -4.33 2.74 -3.28
N TYR A 132 -4.58 1.56 -3.85
CA TYR A 132 -4.15 0.30 -3.25
C TYR A 132 -2.64 0.03 -3.40
N GLU A 133 -1.88 0.91 -4.07
CA GLU A 133 -0.41 0.84 -4.06
C GLU A 133 0.14 0.98 -2.63
N LEU A 134 -0.46 1.83 -1.79
CA LEU A 134 -0.08 2.01 -0.37
C LEU A 134 -0.41 0.77 0.48
N ALA A 135 -1.55 0.15 0.21
CA ALA A 135 -1.98 -1.10 0.84
C ALA A 135 -1.05 -2.25 0.46
N ALA A 136 -0.73 -2.41 -0.82
CA ALA A 136 0.19 -3.42 -1.32
C ALA A 136 1.58 -3.25 -0.67
N TYR A 137 2.09 -2.03 -0.59
CA TYR A 137 3.35 -1.73 0.11
C TYR A 137 3.31 -2.16 1.59
N SER A 138 2.21 -1.88 2.28
CA SER A 138 2.06 -2.26 3.71
C SER A 138 1.97 -3.78 3.89
N VAL A 139 1.35 -4.50 2.94
CA VAL A 139 1.33 -5.97 2.90
C VAL A 139 2.74 -6.53 2.71
N LEU A 140 3.55 -5.98 1.80
CA LEU A 140 4.95 -6.39 1.61
C LEU A 140 5.75 -6.26 2.93
N ARG A 141 5.64 -5.11 3.60
CA ARG A 141 6.30 -4.87 4.89
C ARG A 141 5.82 -5.83 5.97
N GLY A 142 4.50 -5.92 6.15
CA GLY A 142 3.88 -6.78 7.14
C GLY A 142 4.24 -8.25 6.95
N ARG A 143 4.38 -8.73 5.71
CA ARG A 143 4.73 -10.12 5.42
C ARG A 143 6.21 -10.43 5.60
N CYS A 144 7.08 -9.56 5.10
CA CYS A 144 8.49 -9.90 4.87
C CYS A 144 9.51 -9.19 5.77
N CYS A 145 9.11 -8.13 6.49
CA CYS A 145 10.01 -7.44 7.38
C CYS A 145 9.95 -8.00 8.81
N PRO A 146 11.10 -8.07 9.51
CA PRO A 146 11.16 -8.63 10.87
C PRO A 146 10.60 -7.69 11.95
N ALA A 147 10.64 -6.37 11.71
CA ALA A 147 10.15 -5.36 12.65
C ALA A 147 8.67 -5.01 12.39
N GLU A 148 7.94 -4.65 13.45
CA GLU A 148 6.60 -4.09 13.29
C GLU A 148 6.72 -2.73 12.59
N PRO A 149 6.05 -2.53 11.43
CA PRO A 149 6.30 -1.37 10.60
C PRO A 149 5.76 -0.11 11.28
N THR A 150 6.66 0.84 11.61
CA THR A 150 6.25 2.22 11.80
C THR A 150 5.79 2.75 10.44
N ILE A 151 4.56 3.26 10.39
CA ILE A 151 3.95 3.81 9.19
C ILE A 151 3.81 5.32 9.38
N ASP A 152 4.53 6.08 8.56
CA ASP A 152 4.45 7.54 8.53
C ASP A 152 3.53 7.98 7.39
N VAL A 153 2.28 8.29 7.73
CA VAL A 153 1.28 8.83 6.80
C VAL A 153 0.74 10.16 7.30
N PRO A 154 0.40 11.08 6.39
CA PRO A 154 -0.32 12.30 6.76
C PRO A 154 -1.60 11.99 7.51
N ALA A 155 -1.96 12.88 8.43
CA ALA A 155 -3.23 12.80 9.12
C ALA A 155 -4.39 12.78 8.11
N SER A 156 -5.34 11.87 8.33
CA SER A 156 -6.61 11.87 7.61
C SER A 156 -7.40 13.15 7.97
N PRO A 157 -8.25 13.66 7.07
CA PRO A 157 -9.16 14.76 7.39
C PRO A 157 -10.07 14.45 8.58
N ASP A 158 -10.53 15.49 9.27
CA ASP A 158 -11.50 15.37 10.36
C ASP A 158 -12.71 14.55 9.90
N LYS A 159 -13.12 13.56 10.71
CA LYS A 159 -14.20 12.58 10.44
C LYS A 159 -13.84 11.40 9.55
N CYS A 160 -12.63 11.33 8.99
CA CYS A 160 -12.14 10.12 8.33
C CYS A 160 -11.40 9.23 9.34
N GLU A 161 -11.53 7.91 9.18
CA GLU A 161 -10.67 6.97 9.90
C GLU A 161 -9.19 7.26 9.54
N PRO A 162 -8.25 7.16 10.50
CA PRO A 162 -6.84 7.31 10.21
C PRO A 162 -6.40 6.29 9.17
N MET A 163 -5.81 6.74 8.06
CA MET A 163 -5.31 5.84 7.02
C MET A 163 -4.26 4.87 7.56
N ALA A 164 -3.46 5.34 8.52
CA ALA A 164 -2.45 4.55 9.23
C ALA A 164 -3.04 3.25 9.80
N ASP A 165 -4.21 3.34 10.44
CA ASP A 165 -4.85 2.19 11.09
C ASP A 165 -5.24 1.12 10.06
N GLY A 166 -5.78 1.54 8.92
CA GLY A 166 -6.11 0.63 7.81
C GLY A 166 -4.86 -0.07 7.27
N LEU A 167 -3.76 0.65 7.09
CA LEU A 167 -2.49 0.09 6.61
C LEU A 167 -1.85 -0.86 7.62
N VAL A 168 -1.88 -0.53 8.92
CA VAL A 168 -1.40 -1.42 10.01
C VAL A 168 -2.22 -2.70 10.08
N LYS A 169 -3.56 -2.60 9.98
CA LYS A 169 -4.45 -3.78 9.94
C LYS A 169 -4.12 -4.67 8.75
N LEU A 170 -3.88 -4.10 7.58
CA LEU A 170 -3.48 -4.84 6.38
C LEU A 170 -2.11 -5.53 6.53
N ALA A 171 -1.12 -4.84 7.11
CA ALA A 171 0.19 -5.43 7.39
C ALA A 171 0.08 -6.64 8.33
N LYS A 172 -0.81 -6.58 9.33
CA LYS A 172 -1.11 -7.71 10.23
C LYS A 172 -1.86 -8.82 9.48
N ALA A 173 -2.84 -8.46 8.65
CA ALA A 173 -3.62 -9.41 7.88
C ALA A 173 -2.83 -10.15 6.79
N ALA A 174 -1.66 -9.64 6.42
CA ALA A 174 -0.76 -10.26 5.45
C ALA A 174 -0.03 -11.51 5.97
N LYS A 175 -0.07 -11.78 7.29
CA LYS A 175 0.63 -12.92 7.88
C LYS A 175 -0.04 -14.26 7.46
N PRO A 176 0.73 -15.36 7.30
CA PRO A 176 0.16 -16.68 7.04
C PRO A 176 -0.80 -17.12 8.14
N GLY A 177 -1.84 -17.86 7.75
CA GLY A 177 -2.82 -18.42 8.70
C GLY A 177 -3.86 -17.43 9.23
N VAL A 178 -3.75 -16.13 8.90
CA VAL A 178 -4.82 -15.16 9.17
C VAL A 178 -6.09 -15.60 8.43
N SER A 179 -7.25 -15.49 9.07
CA SER A 179 -8.54 -15.89 8.49
C SER A 179 -8.97 -14.99 7.32
N ASP A 180 -9.82 -15.52 6.44
CA ASP A 180 -10.37 -14.72 5.33
C ASP A 180 -11.22 -13.55 5.82
N ASP A 181 -11.91 -13.69 6.95
CA ASP A 181 -12.78 -12.64 7.48
C ASP A 181 -11.97 -11.51 8.11
N ASP A 182 -10.84 -11.81 8.76
CA ASP A 182 -9.91 -10.78 9.23
C ASP A 182 -9.28 -10.01 8.06
N ALA A 183 -8.88 -10.73 7.01
CA ALA A 183 -8.32 -10.12 5.80
C ALA A 183 -9.35 -9.21 5.09
N LYS A 184 -10.60 -9.65 4.96
CA LYS A 184 -11.70 -8.82 4.43
C LYS A 184 -11.97 -7.60 5.32
N THR A 185 -11.96 -7.78 6.64
CA THR A 185 -12.20 -6.68 7.60
C THR A 185 -11.11 -5.61 7.48
N ALA A 186 -9.84 -6.02 7.43
CA ALA A 186 -8.72 -5.10 7.23
C ALA A 186 -8.83 -4.36 5.88
N THR A 187 -9.15 -5.10 4.80
CA THR A 187 -9.34 -4.51 3.46
C THR A 187 -10.49 -3.52 3.42
N LYS A 188 -11.62 -3.83 4.09
CA LYS A 188 -12.78 -2.94 4.20
C LYS A 188 -12.45 -1.65 4.95
N SER A 189 -11.78 -1.75 6.10
CA SER A 189 -11.34 -0.59 6.89
C SER A 189 -10.45 0.33 6.05
N TYR A 190 -9.48 -0.22 5.32
CA TYR A 190 -8.66 0.57 4.39
C TYR A 190 -9.50 1.21 3.27
N ALA A 191 -10.40 0.45 2.64
CA ALA A 191 -11.23 0.94 1.55
C ALA A 191 -12.16 2.08 2.00
N ASP A 192 -12.72 2.00 3.21
CA ASP A 192 -13.60 3.03 3.76
C ASP A 192 -12.81 4.31 4.13
N ALA A 193 -11.57 4.18 4.60
CA ALA A 193 -10.65 5.31 4.77
C ALA A 193 -10.32 5.99 3.42
N VAL A 194 -10.00 5.23 2.37
CA VAL A 194 -9.76 5.76 1.01
C VAL A 194 -10.98 6.50 0.48
N LYS A 195 -12.18 5.91 0.57
CA LYS A 195 -13.42 6.58 0.15
C LYS A 195 -13.61 7.92 0.88
N CYS A 196 -13.32 7.98 2.17
CA CYS A 196 -13.44 9.20 2.94
C CYS A 196 -12.44 10.28 2.49
N VAL A 197 -11.16 9.92 2.29
CA VAL A 197 -10.12 10.83 1.79
C VAL A 197 -10.47 11.38 0.41
N VAL A 198 -10.94 10.52 -0.50
CA VAL A 198 -11.39 10.91 -1.84
C VAL A 198 -12.57 11.88 -1.78
N ARG A 199 -13.60 11.57 -0.97
CA ARG A 199 -14.78 12.44 -0.79
C ARG A 199 -14.41 13.83 -0.25
N ASN A 200 -13.39 13.91 0.61
CA ASN A 200 -12.89 15.17 1.16
C ASN A 200 -11.84 15.86 0.28
N LYS A 201 -11.56 15.35 -0.94
CA LYS A 201 -10.59 15.89 -1.90
C LYS A 201 -9.16 16.00 -1.35
N SER A 202 -8.81 15.17 -0.36
CA SER A 202 -7.50 15.18 0.30
C SER A 202 -6.51 14.20 -0.36
N THR A 203 -6.76 13.79 -1.61
CA THR A 203 -5.98 12.77 -2.31
C THR A 203 -4.51 13.16 -2.54
N LYS A 204 -4.21 14.45 -2.68
CA LYS A 204 -2.85 14.97 -2.88
C LYS A 204 -1.89 14.60 -1.75
N SER A 205 -2.37 14.57 -0.50
CA SER A 205 -1.56 14.18 0.66
C SER A 205 -1.16 12.70 0.61
N PHE A 206 -1.94 11.88 -0.09
CA PHE A 206 -1.75 10.43 -0.19
C PHE A 206 -1.28 10.02 -1.59
N GLY A 207 -0.33 10.76 -2.18
CA GLY A 207 0.27 10.43 -3.47
C GLY A 207 -0.50 10.94 -4.71
N GLY A 208 -1.64 11.62 -4.52
CA GLY A 208 -2.37 12.25 -5.62
C GLY A 208 -3.05 11.28 -6.57
N HIS A 209 -3.34 10.06 -6.13
CA HIS A 209 -4.04 9.07 -6.95
C HIS A 209 -5.44 9.57 -7.40
N PRO A 210 -5.89 9.19 -8.60
CA PRO A 210 -7.26 9.42 -9.03
C PRO A 210 -8.25 8.67 -8.13
N SER A 211 -9.52 9.06 -8.19
CA SER A 211 -10.57 8.32 -7.48
C SER A 211 -10.61 6.86 -7.96
N PRO A 212 -10.81 5.87 -7.07
CA PRO A 212 -10.97 4.48 -7.46
C PRO A 212 -12.06 4.33 -8.52
N SER A 213 -11.73 3.60 -9.59
CA SER A 213 -12.52 3.39 -10.79
C SER A 213 -13.14 1.99 -10.87
N GLY A 214 -12.75 1.09 -9.97
CA GLY A 214 -13.18 -0.30 -9.94
C GLY A 214 -12.05 -1.25 -10.36
N GLY A 215 -12.02 -2.44 -9.75
CA GLY A 215 -11.02 -3.48 -10.03
C GLY A 215 -9.72 -3.37 -9.22
N GLU A 216 -9.39 -2.20 -8.66
CA GLU A 216 -8.17 -2.02 -7.87
C GLU A 216 -8.13 -2.94 -6.63
N GLY A 217 -9.27 -3.05 -5.94
CA GLY A 217 -9.43 -3.96 -4.80
C GLY A 217 -9.28 -5.43 -5.19
N THR A 218 -9.72 -5.82 -6.39
CA THR A 218 -9.58 -7.20 -6.90
C THR A 218 -8.12 -7.53 -7.17
N ILE A 219 -7.37 -6.62 -7.80
CA ILE A 219 -5.94 -6.81 -8.05
C ILE A 219 -5.15 -6.81 -6.73
N PHE A 220 -5.50 -5.92 -5.81
CA PHE A 220 -4.93 -5.91 -4.46
C PHE A 220 -5.15 -7.25 -3.73
N GLN A 221 -6.34 -7.83 -3.83
CA GLN A 221 -6.65 -9.11 -3.19
C GLN A 221 -5.71 -10.22 -3.65
N LYS A 222 -5.30 -10.25 -4.92
CA LYS A 222 -4.30 -11.22 -5.42
C LYS A 222 -2.97 -11.11 -4.68
N THR A 223 -2.52 -9.89 -4.39
CA THR A 223 -1.29 -9.65 -3.61
C THR A 223 -1.45 -10.06 -2.15
N LEU A 224 -2.60 -9.74 -1.54
CA LEU A 224 -2.89 -10.13 -0.15
C LEU A 224 -3.00 -11.65 0.01
N ASP A 225 -3.63 -12.34 -0.94
CA ASP A 225 -3.76 -13.81 -0.95
C ASP A 225 -2.37 -14.47 -1.06
N ARG A 226 -1.52 -14.01 -1.99
CA ARG A 226 -0.12 -14.45 -2.09
C ARG A 226 0.64 -14.26 -0.78
N ALA A 227 0.48 -13.11 -0.11
CA ALA A 227 1.11 -12.84 1.17
C ALA A 227 0.67 -13.82 2.27
N ARG A 228 -0.63 -14.12 2.33
CA ARG A 228 -1.21 -15.06 3.29
C ARG A 228 -0.90 -16.52 2.98
N GLY A 229 -0.32 -16.82 1.82
CA GLY A 229 -0.09 -18.19 1.35
C GLY A 229 -1.37 -18.88 0.85
N VAL A 230 -2.38 -18.09 0.48
CA VAL A 230 -3.62 -18.58 -0.14
C VAL A 230 -3.44 -18.50 -1.65
N ALA A 231 -3.85 -19.55 -2.38
CA ALA A 231 -3.80 -19.52 -3.83
C ALA A 231 -4.72 -18.39 -4.34
N PRO A 232 -4.21 -17.43 -5.15
CA PRO A 232 -5.03 -16.34 -5.65
C PRO A 232 -6.15 -16.90 -6.54
N LYS A 233 -7.37 -16.37 -6.38
CA LYS A 233 -8.50 -16.70 -7.27
C LYS A 233 -8.28 -16.01 -8.61
N GLU A 234 -8.35 -16.78 -9.69
CA GLU A 234 -8.15 -16.27 -11.06
C GLU A 234 -9.27 -15.33 -11.51
#